data_AF-A0A8B8AY24-F1
#
_entry.id   AF-A0A8B8AY24-F1
#
_cell.length_a   1.000
_cell.length_b   1.000
_cell.length_c   1.000
_cell.angle_alpha   90.00
_cell.angle_beta   90.00
_cell.angle_gamma   90.00
#
_symmetry.space_group_name_H-M   'P 1'
#
loop_
_entity.id
_entity.type
_entity.pdbx_description
1 polymer ?
#
loop_
_entity_poly.entity_id
_entity_poly.type
_entity_poly.pdbx_seq_one_letter_code
_entity_poly.pdbx_strand_id
1 'polypeptide(L)'
;MNSVNNIRPIKSRSIRTCIAVLLTKLRSGLDNQMLAILFNMKKFQIRRAVHSARKALMEGFVPQHLGFAHVSRDEIIQQHTRPLAQEMFSNIDSTSAILVLDGTYIYIPKSGNYTFSRRSYSFHKHRPLLKPMMIVSTTGYIITVLGPYLTDAKNNNSSILNHSIQSNTEDIKRWIQEEDVFVVDRGFRDSESLLQDLGITVQMPAFLQKGKKQLNTEEANCSRLVTKVRWVVESVNGRIKTWKFLGKTLPNSQIPSIGDYLRIVCSLCNKYRSPVDSSAHNMDVEIACKMKALDKQSNELQEFVQENGLDKRCMKWNSLDAADECTLQFQKLTEDEIRNLTIGVYQL
;
A
#
# COMPACT_ATOMS: atom_id res chain seq x y z
N MET A 1 -3.80 -21.46 -14.84
CA MET A 1 -4.99 -20.94 -15.54
C MET A 1 -6.10 -22.00 -15.69
N ASN A 2 -6.10 -23.08 -14.91
CA ASN A 2 -7.12 -24.15 -15.00
C ASN A 2 -8.46 -23.79 -14.33
N SER A 3 -8.61 -22.58 -13.81
CA SER A 3 -9.80 -22.11 -13.08
C SER A 3 -10.78 -21.26 -13.91
N VAL A 4 -10.55 -21.10 -15.22
CA VAL A 4 -11.37 -20.25 -16.10
C VAL A 4 -12.27 -21.11 -17.00
N ASN A 5 -13.28 -21.78 -16.42
CA ASN A 5 -14.15 -22.71 -17.17
C ASN A 5 -15.41 -22.05 -17.78
N ASN A 6 -15.71 -20.80 -17.43
CA ASN A 6 -17.00 -20.16 -17.76
C ASN A 6 -17.01 -19.35 -19.08
N ILE A 7 -15.94 -19.40 -19.89
CA ILE A 7 -15.90 -18.72 -21.18
C ILE A 7 -16.27 -19.71 -22.29
N ARG A 8 -17.51 -19.63 -22.81
CA ARG A 8 -17.92 -20.44 -23.96
C ARG A 8 -17.07 -20.10 -25.20
N PRO A 9 -16.27 -21.03 -25.75
CA PRO A 9 -15.48 -20.78 -26.93
C PRO A 9 -16.39 -20.64 -28.16
N ILE A 10 -16.08 -19.67 -29.02
CA ILE A 10 -16.70 -19.54 -30.36
C ILE A 10 -15.54 -19.59 -31.37
N LYS A 11 -15.78 -20.00 -32.62
CA LYS A 11 -14.76 -20.11 -33.69
C LYS A 11 -13.79 -18.91 -33.78
N SER A 12 -14.22 -17.71 -33.40
CA SER A 12 -13.40 -16.48 -33.45
C SER A 12 -12.85 -16.01 -32.09
N ARG A 13 -13.01 -16.77 -30.99
CA ARG A 13 -12.63 -16.33 -29.63
C ARG A 13 -12.39 -17.52 -28.69
N SER A 14 -11.12 -17.77 -28.38
CA SER A 14 -10.73 -18.74 -27.35
C SER A 14 -10.68 -18.10 -25.95
N ILE A 15 -10.65 -18.93 -24.91
CA ILE A 15 -10.42 -18.52 -23.50
C ILE A 15 -9.09 -17.76 -23.40
N ARG A 16 -8.03 -18.32 -23.98
CA ARG A 16 -6.68 -17.72 -24.02
C ARG A 16 -6.70 -16.33 -24.65
N THR A 17 -7.41 -16.16 -25.76
CA THR A 17 -7.55 -14.84 -26.43
C THR A 17 -8.25 -13.83 -25.52
N CYS A 18 -9.32 -14.23 -24.82
CA CYS A 18 -10.03 -13.32 -23.92
C CYS A 18 -9.13 -12.82 -22.79
N ILE A 19 -8.42 -13.75 -22.15
CA ILE A 19 -7.49 -13.44 -21.07
C ILE A 19 -6.36 -12.56 -21.59
N ALA A 20 -5.76 -12.90 -22.73
CA ALA A 20 -4.69 -12.11 -23.35
C ALA A 20 -5.14 -10.65 -23.61
N VAL A 21 -6.32 -10.45 -24.19
CA VAL A 21 -6.88 -9.10 -24.42
C VAL A 21 -7.03 -8.32 -23.12
N LEU A 22 -7.57 -8.95 -22.06
CA LEU A 22 -7.73 -8.29 -20.76
C LEU A 22 -6.37 -7.97 -20.12
N LEU A 23 -5.43 -8.90 -20.09
CA LEU A 23 -4.11 -8.70 -19.49
C LEU A 23 -3.34 -7.61 -20.23
N THR A 24 -3.36 -7.61 -21.57
CA THR A 24 -2.77 -6.54 -22.38
C THR A 24 -3.43 -5.20 -22.04
N LYS A 25 -4.76 -5.15 -21.92
CA LYS A 25 -5.47 -3.93 -21.50
C LYS A 25 -4.99 -3.42 -20.16
N LEU A 26 -4.94 -4.27 -19.13
CA LEU A 26 -4.57 -3.88 -17.77
C LEU A 26 -3.10 -3.47 -17.68
N ARG A 27 -2.20 -4.20 -18.33
CA ARG A 27 -0.76 -3.96 -18.28
C ARG A 27 -0.33 -2.72 -19.06
N SER A 28 -0.89 -2.50 -20.25
CA SER A 28 -0.52 -1.39 -21.14
C SER A 28 -1.37 -0.13 -20.96
N GLY A 29 -2.59 -0.27 -20.44
CA GLY A 29 -3.56 0.82 -20.36
C GLY A 29 -4.05 1.30 -21.72
N LEU A 30 -4.06 0.43 -22.74
CA LEU A 30 -4.58 0.73 -24.08
C LEU A 30 -6.12 0.75 -24.10
N ASP A 31 -6.67 1.59 -24.97
CA ASP A 31 -8.09 1.62 -25.25
C ASP A 31 -8.53 0.44 -26.14
N ASN A 32 -9.84 0.29 -26.31
CA ASN A 32 -10.38 -0.84 -27.09
C ASN A 32 -10.14 -0.72 -28.59
N GLN A 33 -9.75 0.45 -29.10
CA GLN A 33 -9.44 0.65 -30.52
C GLN A 33 -8.02 0.19 -30.82
N MET A 34 -7.04 0.56 -29.99
CA MET A 34 -5.68 0.02 -30.10
C MET A 34 -5.66 -1.49 -29.90
N LEU A 35 -6.40 -2.02 -28.92
CA LEU A 35 -6.51 -3.47 -28.72
C LEU A 35 -7.18 -4.17 -29.92
N ALA A 36 -8.14 -3.52 -30.58
CA ALA A 36 -8.78 -4.07 -31.77
C ALA A 36 -7.76 -4.25 -32.92
N ILE A 37 -6.88 -3.28 -33.11
CA ILE A 37 -5.79 -3.35 -34.09
C ILE A 37 -4.81 -4.47 -33.70
N LEU A 38 -4.31 -4.47 -32.46
CA LEU A 38 -3.29 -5.44 -32.00
C LEU A 38 -3.73 -6.89 -32.08
N PHE A 39 -5.01 -7.18 -31.81
CA PHE A 39 -5.54 -8.54 -31.83
C PHE A 39 -6.26 -8.89 -33.14
N ASN A 40 -6.27 -7.99 -34.13
CA ASN A 40 -7.04 -8.13 -35.36
C ASN A 40 -8.52 -8.50 -35.12
N MET A 41 -9.17 -7.75 -34.21
CA MET A 41 -10.55 -7.96 -33.79
C MET A 41 -11.34 -6.66 -33.92
N LYS A 42 -12.65 -6.74 -34.15
CA LYS A 42 -13.52 -5.56 -34.09
C LYS A 42 -13.64 -5.06 -32.64
N LYS A 43 -13.79 -3.74 -32.45
CA LYS A 43 -13.91 -3.08 -31.11
C LYS A 43 -14.96 -3.73 -30.20
N PHE A 44 -16.10 -4.16 -30.75
CA PHE A 44 -17.14 -4.85 -29.96
C PHE A 44 -16.70 -6.25 -29.51
N GLN A 45 -15.86 -6.94 -30.29
CA GLN A 45 -15.32 -8.24 -29.91
C GLN A 45 -14.32 -8.09 -28.77
N ILE A 46 -13.48 -7.04 -28.78
CA ILE A 46 -12.60 -6.67 -27.65
C ILE A 46 -13.41 -6.42 -26.39
N ARG A 47 -14.46 -5.58 -26.47
CA ARG A 47 -15.33 -5.29 -25.31
C ARG A 47 -15.92 -6.58 -24.71
N ARG A 48 -16.41 -7.49 -25.55
CA ARG A 48 -16.97 -8.78 -25.10
C ARG A 48 -15.89 -9.71 -24.53
N ALA A 49 -14.68 -9.71 -25.10
CA ALA A 49 -13.55 -10.49 -24.60
C ALA A 49 -13.11 -10.02 -23.21
N VAL A 50 -12.91 -8.71 -23.02
CA VAL A 50 -12.61 -8.09 -21.72
C VAL A 50 -13.67 -8.42 -20.67
N HIS A 51 -14.95 -8.29 -21.04
CA HIS A 51 -16.06 -8.60 -20.14
C HIS A 51 -16.06 -10.08 -19.70
N SER A 52 -15.88 -11.00 -20.66
CA SER A 52 -15.91 -12.45 -20.39
C SER A 52 -14.71 -12.87 -19.53
N ALA A 53 -13.52 -12.36 -19.85
CA ALA A 53 -12.32 -12.62 -19.05
C ALA A 53 -12.43 -12.05 -17.63
N ARG A 54 -12.96 -10.82 -17.48
CA ARG A 54 -13.17 -10.20 -16.17
C ARG A 54 -14.07 -11.08 -15.29
N LYS A 55 -15.26 -11.46 -15.81
CA LYS A 55 -16.19 -12.32 -15.06
C LYS A 55 -15.53 -13.64 -14.66
N ALA A 56 -14.92 -14.33 -15.61
CA ALA A 56 -14.37 -15.64 -15.35
C ALA A 56 -13.16 -15.61 -14.38
N LEU A 57 -12.34 -14.55 -14.40
CA LEU A 57 -11.29 -14.36 -13.39
C LEU A 57 -11.86 -13.99 -12.02
N MET A 58 -12.89 -13.14 -11.95
CA MET A 58 -13.55 -12.81 -10.69
C MET A 58 -14.21 -14.02 -10.03
N GLU A 59 -14.76 -14.94 -10.82
CA GLU A 59 -15.41 -16.15 -10.31
C GLU A 59 -14.40 -17.26 -9.95
N GLY A 60 -13.39 -17.49 -10.81
CA GLY A 60 -12.52 -18.66 -10.69
C GLY A 60 -11.10 -18.39 -10.19
N PHE A 61 -10.58 -17.17 -10.32
CA PHE A 61 -9.17 -16.88 -10.00
C PHE A 61 -9.02 -16.00 -8.77
N VAL A 62 -9.81 -14.93 -8.66
CA VAL A 62 -9.71 -13.97 -7.56
C VAL A 62 -9.95 -14.62 -6.19
N PRO A 63 -10.99 -15.46 -5.98
CA PRO A 63 -11.24 -16.07 -4.67
C PRO A 63 -10.15 -17.05 -4.22
N GLN A 64 -9.29 -17.50 -5.13
CA GLN A 64 -8.17 -18.39 -4.81
C GLN A 64 -6.92 -17.63 -4.36
N HIS A 65 -6.89 -16.31 -4.52
CA HIS A 65 -5.68 -15.49 -4.40
C HIS A 65 -5.92 -14.11 -3.76
N LEU A 66 -7.14 -13.81 -3.29
CA LEU A 66 -7.50 -12.56 -2.64
C LEU A 66 -8.79 -12.72 -1.81
N GLY A 67 -8.88 -12.00 -0.69
CA GLY A 67 -10.01 -11.99 0.26
C GLY A 67 -9.71 -12.87 1.47
N PHE A 68 -10.20 -12.53 2.67
CA PHE A 68 -9.79 -13.23 3.90
C PHE A 68 -9.95 -14.77 3.85
N ALA A 69 -10.91 -15.29 3.09
CA ALA A 69 -11.14 -16.72 2.95
C ALA A 69 -10.08 -17.49 2.14
N HIS A 70 -9.23 -16.81 1.35
CA HIS A 70 -8.29 -17.49 0.45
C HIS A 70 -6.99 -17.95 1.13
N VAL A 71 -6.65 -17.37 2.28
CA VAL A 71 -5.39 -17.58 2.98
C VAL A 71 -5.65 -17.72 4.46
N SER A 72 -5.05 -18.74 5.08
CA SER A 72 -5.21 -18.94 6.52
C SER A 72 -4.39 -17.90 7.30
N ARG A 73 -4.81 -17.66 8.53
CA ARG A 73 -4.08 -16.82 9.47
C ARG A 73 -2.68 -17.36 9.72
N ASP A 74 -2.55 -18.67 9.97
CA ASP A 74 -1.27 -19.32 10.22
C ASP A 74 -0.31 -19.20 9.04
N GLU A 75 -0.82 -19.30 7.81
CA GLU A 75 -0.01 -19.09 6.60
C GLU A 75 0.52 -17.64 6.53
N ILE A 76 -0.32 -16.64 6.85
CA ILE A 76 0.15 -15.24 6.91
C ILE A 76 1.22 -15.05 7.97
N ILE A 77 1.04 -15.61 9.17
CA ILE A 77 1.99 -15.47 10.27
C ILE A 77 3.33 -16.14 9.92
N GLN A 78 3.29 -17.37 9.39
CA GLN A 78 4.49 -18.16 9.13
C GLN A 78 5.24 -17.75 7.86
N GLN A 79 4.53 -17.40 6.78
CA GLN A 79 5.13 -17.22 5.45
C GLN A 79 5.13 -15.76 4.98
N HIS A 80 4.25 -14.93 5.55
CA HIS A 80 4.03 -13.58 5.06
C HIS A 80 4.18 -12.50 6.13
N THR A 81 4.72 -12.85 7.29
CA THR A 81 5.13 -11.91 8.33
C THR A 81 6.64 -11.87 8.42
N ARG A 82 7.20 -10.67 8.28
CA ARG A 82 8.65 -10.44 8.37
C ARG A 82 9.13 -10.52 9.82
N PRO A 83 10.30 -11.15 10.06
CA PRO A 83 10.96 -11.12 11.36
C PRO A 83 11.21 -9.68 11.84
N LEU A 84 11.53 -8.76 10.92
CA LEU A 84 11.69 -7.34 11.22
C LEU A 84 10.48 -6.76 11.98
N ALA A 85 9.27 -7.06 11.50
CA ALA A 85 8.05 -6.52 12.08
C ALA A 85 7.63 -7.27 13.36
N GLN A 86 7.87 -8.59 13.41
CA GLN A 86 7.65 -9.40 14.61
C GLN A 86 8.51 -8.88 15.75
N GLU A 87 9.81 -8.71 15.51
CA GLU A 87 10.71 -8.12 16.49
C GLU A 87 10.21 -6.75 16.92
N MET A 88 9.84 -5.86 15.98
CA MET A 88 9.41 -4.50 16.34
C MET A 88 8.11 -4.43 17.16
N PHE A 89 7.10 -5.25 16.85
CA PHE A 89 5.73 -5.01 17.31
C PHE A 89 5.00 -6.21 17.91
N SER A 90 5.59 -7.41 17.89
CA SER A 90 5.02 -8.59 18.52
C SER A 90 5.77 -8.96 19.79
N ASN A 91 5.08 -9.60 20.72
CA ASN A 91 5.72 -10.24 21.86
C ASN A 91 6.36 -11.55 21.41
N ILE A 92 7.45 -11.95 22.08
CA ILE A 92 8.25 -13.14 21.74
C ILE A 92 7.39 -14.42 21.69
N ASP A 93 6.33 -14.49 22.51
CA ASP A 93 5.45 -15.66 22.61
C ASP A 93 4.12 -15.52 21.84
N SER A 94 3.90 -14.40 21.14
CA SER A 94 2.62 -14.11 20.46
C SER A 94 2.59 -14.64 19.02
N THR A 95 1.51 -15.34 18.66
CA THR A 95 1.18 -15.73 17.27
C THR A 95 0.27 -14.68 16.63
N SER A 96 0.71 -13.42 16.66
CA SER A 96 -0.04 -12.29 16.14
C SER A 96 0.13 -12.12 14.64
N ALA A 97 -0.97 -11.86 13.92
CA ALA A 97 -0.88 -11.38 12.55
C ALA A 97 -0.57 -9.88 12.56
N ILE A 98 0.43 -9.47 11.77
CA ILE A 98 0.78 -8.06 11.57
C ILE A 98 0.28 -7.64 10.19
N LEU A 99 -0.78 -6.83 10.18
CA LEU A 99 -1.38 -6.30 8.96
C LEU A 99 -1.02 -4.83 8.76
N VAL A 100 -0.68 -4.46 7.54
CA VAL A 100 -0.41 -3.09 7.13
C VAL A 100 -1.56 -2.60 6.24
N LEU A 101 -2.20 -1.50 6.63
CA LEU A 101 -3.37 -0.97 5.92
C LEU A 101 -3.07 0.40 5.34
N ASP A 102 -3.50 0.61 4.09
CA ASP A 102 -3.42 1.92 3.45
C ASP A 102 -4.49 2.13 2.38
N GLY A 103 -4.90 3.38 2.20
CA GLY A 103 -5.78 3.80 1.13
C GLY A 103 -4.99 4.13 -0.14
N THR A 104 -5.38 3.55 -1.27
CA THR A 104 -4.87 3.96 -2.59
C THR A 104 -5.91 4.75 -3.36
N TYR A 105 -5.55 5.25 -4.54
CA TYR A 105 -6.40 6.16 -5.31
C TYR A 105 -6.47 5.76 -6.79
N ILE A 106 -7.67 5.56 -7.33
CA ILE A 106 -7.90 5.41 -8.77
C ILE A 106 -8.53 6.70 -9.29
N TYR A 107 -7.79 7.45 -10.11
CA TYR A 107 -8.29 8.73 -10.63
C TYR A 107 -9.34 8.54 -11.71
N ILE A 108 -10.35 9.41 -11.69
CA ILE A 108 -11.42 9.46 -12.69
C ILE A 108 -11.63 10.92 -13.15
N PRO A 109 -12.20 11.17 -14.35
CA PRO A 109 -12.55 12.52 -14.74
C PRO A 109 -13.77 13.03 -13.96
N LYS A 110 -13.97 14.35 -13.96
CA LYS A 110 -15.19 14.96 -13.42
C LYS A 110 -16.41 14.34 -14.11
N SER A 111 -17.42 13.99 -13.33
CA SER A 111 -18.69 13.47 -13.87
C SER A 111 -19.64 14.63 -14.21
N GLY A 112 -20.45 14.46 -15.27
CA GLY A 112 -21.57 15.36 -15.55
C GLY A 112 -22.70 15.24 -14.52
N ASN A 113 -22.75 14.13 -13.76
CA ASN A 113 -23.66 14.00 -12.62
C ASN A 113 -23.09 14.77 -11.42
N TYR A 114 -23.71 15.90 -11.08
CA TYR A 114 -23.26 16.78 -10.00
C TYR A 114 -23.14 16.07 -8.65
N THR A 115 -24.13 15.25 -8.28
CA THR A 115 -24.11 14.49 -7.02
C THR A 115 -22.91 13.55 -6.96
N PHE A 116 -22.68 12.79 -8.02
CA PHE A 116 -21.52 11.90 -8.10
C PHE A 116 -20.20 12.70 -8.13
N SER A 117 -20.15 13.81 -8.86
CA SER A 117 -18.96 14.65 -8.97
C SER A 117 -18.55 15.23 -7.61
N ARG A 118 -19.51 15.64 -6.77
CA ARG A 118 -19.21 16.12 -5.41
C ARG A 118 -18.68 15.01 -4.52
N ARG A 119 -19.26 13.81 -4.62
CA ARG A 119 -18.90 12.67 -3.76
C ARG A 119 -17.58 12.00 -4.14
N SER A 120 -17.19 12.07 -5.41
CA SER A 120 -15.92 11.51 -5.88
C SER A 120 -14.75 12.50 -5.81
N TYR A 121 -14.99 13.78 -5.49
CA TYR A 121 -13.92 14.77 -5.38
C TYR A 121 -13.16 14.61 -4.05
N SER A 122 -11.84 14.43 -4.12
CA SER A 122 -10.98 14.40 -2.95
C SER A 122 -10.39 15.79 -2.70
N PHE A 123 -10.67 16.37 -1.53
CA PHE A 123 -10.02 17.61 -1.10
C PHE A 123 -8.52 17.45 -0.91
N HIS A 124 -8.07 16.28 -0.46
CA HIS A 124 -6.65 16.01 -0.24
C HIS A 124 -5.85 15.88 -1.54
N LYS A 125 -6.44 15.31 -2.60
CA LYS A 125 -5.78 15.16 -3.92
C LYS A 125 -6.21 16.21 -4.95
N HIS A 126 -7.10 17.13 -4.57
CA HIS A 126 -7.68 18.16 -5.42
C HIS A 126 -8.27 17.66 -6.75
N ARG A 127 -8.77 16.42 -6.80
CA ARG A 127 -9.32 15.80 -8.02
C ARG A 127 -10.30 14.67 -7.74
N PRO A 128 -11.17 14.33 -8.72
CA PRO A 128 -12.05 13.17 -8.61
C PRO A 128 -11.29 11.84 -8.61
N LEU A 129 -11.63 10.96 -7.68
CA LEU A 129 -11.04 9.64 -7.53
C LEU A 129 -11.98 8.65 -6.85
N LEU A 130 -11.65 7.37 -6.98
CA LEU A 130 -12.18 6.29 -6.15
C LEU A 130 -11.07 5.76 -5.24
N LYS A 131 -11.44 5.30 -4.06
CA LYS A 131 -10.51 4.96 -2.98
C LYS A 131 -10.66 3.50 -2.58
N PRO A 132 -9.82 2.59 -3.09
CA PRO A 132 -9.66 1.26 -2.53
C PRO A 132 -8.84 1.29 -1.24
N MET A 133 -9.14 0.38 -0.31
CA MET A 133 -8.34 0.16 0.89
C MET A 133 -7.61 -1.18 0.78
N MET A 134 -6.29 -1.13 0.85
CA MET A 134 -5.42 -2.30 0.79
C MET A 134 -5.19 -2.83 2.19
N ILE A 135 -5.26 -4.16 2.35
CA ILE A 135 -4.84 -4.86 3.56
C ILE A 135 -3.76 -5.85 3.13
N VAL A 136 -2.53 -5.62 3.59
CA VAL A 136 -1.36 -6.40 3.18
C VAL A 136 -0.60 -6.90 4.40
N SER A 137 0.19 -7.95 4.21
CA SER A 137 1.12 -8.45 5.22
C SER A 137 2.42 -7.64 5.20
N THR A 138 3.31 -7.91 6.15
CA THR A 138 4.60 -7.20 6.24
C THR A 138 5.61 -7.60 5.16
N THR A 139 5.39 -8.70 4.43
CA THR A 139 6.14 -9.05 3.20
C THR A 139 5.51 -8.44 1.93
N GLY A 140 4.35 -7.80 2.04
CA GLY A 140 3.60 -7.21 0.94
C GLY A 140 2.69 -8.19 0.22
N TYR A 141 2.41 -9.36 0.82
CA TYR A 141 1.34 -10.23 0.37
C TYR A 141 -0.01 -9.54 0.55
N ILE A 142 -0.88 -9.56 -0.45
CA ILE A 142 -2.14 -8.81 -0.39
C ILE A 142 -3.23 -9.73 0.17
N ILE A 143 -3.69 -9.49 1.39
CA ILE A 143 -4.77 -10.29 1.98
C ILE A 143 -6.09 -9.96 1.27
N THR A 144 -6.44 -8.68 1.21
CA THR A 144 -7.64 -8.23 0.50
C THR A 144 -7.55 -6.77 0.04
N VAL A 145 -8.52 -6.40 -0.80
CA VAL A 145 -8.77 -5.02 -1.22
C VAL A 145 -10.25 -4.70 -1.04
N LEU A 146 -10.54 -3.75 -0.14
CA LEU A 146 -11.88 -3.30 0.15
C LEU A 146 -12.29 -2.14 -0.77
N GLY A 147 -13.58 -2.05 -1.06
CA GLY A 147 -14.16 -1.03 -1.93
C GLY A 147 -14.09 -1.38 -3.42
N PRO A 148 -13.91 -0.40 -4.32
CA PRO A 148 -13.50 0.98 -4.04
C PRO A 148 -14.63 1.86 -3.47
N TYR A 149 -14.25 2.80 -2.61
CA TYR A 149 -15.13 3.78 -1.98
C TYR A 149 -15.09 5.13 -2.71
N LEU A 150 -16.12 5.96 -2.49
CA LEU A 150 -16.08 7.37 -2.87
C LEU A 150 -15.21 8.15 -1.88
N THR A 151 -14.97 9.44 -2.13
CA THR A 151 -14.13 10.29 -1.25
C THR A 151 -14.92 11.37 -0.54
N ASP A 152 -16.22 11.14 -0.36
CA ASP A 152 -17.04 12.01 0.47
C ASP A 152 -16.62 11.90 1.95
N ALA A 153 -17.07 12.84 2.78
CA ALA A 153 -16.66 12.93 4.19
C ALA A 153 -16.94 11.65 4.99
N LYS A 154 -17.85 10.79 4.52
CA LYS A 154 -18.18 9.51 5.15
C LYS A 154 -17.16 8.40 4.88
N ASN A 155 -16.24 8.60 3.93
CA ASN A 155 -15.31 7.59 3.44
C ASN A 155 -13.82 7.98 3.69
N ASN A 156 -13.54 8.55 4.87
CA ASN A 156 -12.16 8.69 5.34
C ASN A 156 -11.56 7.31 5.71
N ASN A 157 -10.25 7.23 5.98
CA ASN A 157 -9.57 5.94 6.26
C ASN A 157 -10.22 5.21 7.44
N SER A 158 -10.39 5.90 8.58
CA SER A 158 -11.05 5.31 9.75
C SER A 158 -12.49 4.86 9.49
N SER A 159 -13.30 5.67 8.82
CA SER A 159 -14.71 5.36 8.58
C SER A 159 -14.86 4.13 7.70
N ILE A 160 -14.00 3.98 6.68
CA ILE A 160 -13.98 2.78 5.84
C ILE A 160 -13.60 1.56 6.67
N LEU A 161 -12.55 1.65 7.49
CA LEU A 161 -12.09 0.53 8.32
C LEU A 161 -13.16 0.13 9.35
N ASN A 162 -13.68 1.11 10.10
CA ASN A 162 -14.70 0.90 11.12
C ASN A 162 -15.95 0.26 10.52
N HIS A 163 -16.45 0.80 9.41
CA HIS A 163 -17.57 0.20 8.70
C HIS A 163 -17.26 -1.24 8.27
N SER A 164 -16.08 -1.49 7.71
CA SER A 164 -15.70 -2.82 7.21
C SER A 164 -15.66 -3.86 8.32
N ILE A 165 -15.11 -3.51 9.49
CA ILE A 165 -15.08 -4.35 10.69
C ILE A 165 -16.49 -4.55 11.23
N GLN A 166 -17.25 -3.46 11.46
CA GLN A 166 -18.58 -3.52 12.06
C GLN A 166 -19.55 -4.35 11.21
N SER A 167 -19.57 -4.12 9.89
CA SER A 167 -20.38 -4.87 8.93
C SER A 167 -19.86 -6.28 8.62
N ASN A 168 -18.72 -6.67 9.19
CA ASN A 168 -18.05 -7.94 8.93
C ASN A 168 -17.81 -8.18 7.43
N THR A 169 -17.34 -7.14 6.72
CA THR A 169 -17.02 -7.23 5.29
C THR A 169 -16.02 -8.36 5.05
N GLU A 170 -16.35 -9.26 4.12
CA GLU A 170 -15.52 -10.45 3.78
C GLU A 170 -15.16 -11.34 4.99
N ASP A 171 -16.02 -11.40 6.01
CA ASP A 171 -15.80 -12.20 7.23
C ASP A 171 -14.52 -11.81 8.01
N ILE A 172 -14.09 -10.55 7.92
CA ILE A 172 -12.88 -10.04 8.59
C ILE A 172 -12.85 -10.35 10.09
N LYS A 173 -13.99 -10.32 10.79
CA LYS A 173 -14.07 -10.61 12.24
C LYS A 173 -13.74 -12.05 12.60
N ARG A 174 -13.86 -12.99 11.65
CA ARG A 174 -13.45 -14.38 11.85
C ARG A 174 -11.95 -14.58 11.63
N TRP A 175 -11.31 -13.63 10.94
CA TRP A 175 -9.91 -13.72 10.55
C TRP A 175 -8.98 -13.04 11.54
N ILE A 176 -9.37 -11.85 12.02
CA ILE A 176 -8.64 -11.09 13.03
C ILE A 176 -8.87 -11.70 14.42
N GLN A 177 -7.87 -11.60 15.27
CA GLN A 177 -7.91 -12.07 16.67
C GLN A 177 -7.35 -11.01 17.61
N GLU A 178 -7.63 -11.18 18.91
CA GLU A 178 -6.95 -10.44 19.96
C GLU A 178 -5.43 -10.60 19.81
N GLU A 179 -4.67 -9.60 20.26
CA GLU A 179 -3.21 -9.49 20.13
C GLU A 179 -2.68 -9.23 18.71
N ASP A 180 -3.54 -9.14 17.69
CA ASP A 180 -3.14 -8.71 16.35
C ASP A 180 -2.58 -7.30 16.33
N VAL A 181 -1.75 -7.02 15.32
CA VAL A 181 -1.14 -5.71 15.15
C VAL A 181 -1.56 -5.09 13.82
N PHE A 182 -2.14 -3.89 13.88
CA PHE A 182 -2.50 -3.11 12.70
C PHE A 182 -1.53 -1.93 12.57
N VAL A 183 -0.70 -1.96 11.53
CA VAL A 183 0.22 -0.88 11.18
C VAL A 183 -0.45 0.04 10.17
N VAL A 184 -0.71 1.28 10.58
CA VAL A 184 -1.57 2.21 9.84
C VAL A 184 -0.96 3.60 9.73
N ASP A 185 -1.49 4.41 8.79
CA ASP A 185 -1.18 5.83 8.76
C ASP A 185 -2.01 6.63 9.78
N ARG A 186 -1.63 7.90 9.96
CA ARG A 186 -2.32 8.83 10.87
C ARG A 186 -3.78 9.11 10.52
N GLY A 187 -4.22 8.79 9.29
CA GLY A 187 -5.61 8.93 8.86
C GLY A 187 -6.54 7.89 9.47
N PHE A 188 -6.01 6.88 10.17
CA PHE A 188 -6.77 5.85 10.87
C PHE A 188 -7.00 6.15 12.36
N ARG A 189 -6.65 7.34 12.85
CA ARG A 189 -6.80 7.74 14.27
C ARG A 189 -8.15 7.35 14.87
N ASP A 190 -9.25 7.65 14.19
CA ASP A 190 -10.61 7.42 14.70
C ASP A 190 -11.04 5.94 14.64
N SER A 191 -10.12 5.02 14.32
CA SER A 191 -10.30 3.58 14.44
C SER A 191 -9.62 2.98 15.66
N GLU A 192 -8.76 3.74 16.36
CA GLU A 192 -7.92 3.22 17.44
C GLU A 192 -8.75 2.59 18.56
N SER A 193 -9.78 3.30 19.06
CA SER A 193 -10.65 2.78 20.13
C SER A 193 -11.36 1.49 19.72
N LEU A 194 -11.94 1.45 18.51
CA LEU A 194 -12.62 0.27 18.01
C LEU A 194 -11.67 -0.94 17.88
N LEU A 195 -10.43 -0.71 17.46
CA LEU A 195 -9.44 -1.78 17.31
C LEU A 195 -8.95 -2.26 18.68
N GLN A 196 -8.72 -1.35 19.63
CA GLN A 196 -8.36 -1.70 21.01
C GLN A 196 -9.47 -2.50 21.71
N ASP A 197 -10.75 -2.16 21.49
CA ASP A 197 -11.91 -2.92 21.99
C ASP A 197 -11.97 -4.35 21.43
N LEU A 198 -11.31 -4.61 20.30
CA LEU A 198 -11.16 -5.94 19.69
C LEU A 198 -9.86 -6.63 20.10
N GLY A 199 -9.09 -6.06 21.03
CA GLY A 199 -7.78 -6.56 21.45
C GLY A 199 -6.68 -6.35 20.41
N ILE A 200 -6.90 -5.51 19.40
CA ILE A 200 -5.93 -5.24 18.32
C ILE A 200 -5.04 -4.06 18.70
N THR A 201 -3.73 -4.28 18.67
CA THR A 201 -2.73 -3.24 18.88
C THR A 201 -2.58 -2.40 17.62
N VAL A 202 -2.73 -1.08 17.73
CA VAL A 202 -2.59 -0.15 16.61
C VAL A 202 -1.23 0.52 16.66
N GLN A 203 -0.46 0.38 15.57
CA GLN A 203 0.83 1.02 15.40
C GLN A 203 0.70 2.14 14.36
N MET A 204 0.84 3.39 14.80
CA MET A 204 0.71 4.57 13.93
C MET A 204 1.77 5.63 14.25
N PRO A 205 2.20 6.45 13.28
CA PRO A 205 3.15 7.54 13.57
C PRO A 205 2.55 8.57 14.52
N ALA A 206 3.40 9.16 15.37
CA ALA A 206 3.00 10.15 16.35
C ALA A 206 2.38 11.40 15.72
N PHE A 207 1.47 12.02 16.48
CA PHE A 207 0.86 13.28 16.10
C PHE A 207 1.60 14.45 16.72
N LEU A 208 1.81 15.50 15.93
CA LEU A 208 2.33 16.73 16.47
C LEU A 208 1.31 17.36 17.42
N GLN A 209 1.68 17.54 18.68
CA GLN A 209 0.82 18.18 19.67
C GLN A 209 0.56 19.64 19.31
N LYS A 210 -0.61 20.15 19.69
CA LYS A 210 -1.01 21.54 19.41
C LYS A 210 0.02 22.51 20.00
N GLY A 211 0.52 23.43 19.17
CA GLY A 211 1.52 24.44 19.58
C GLY A 211 2.98 23.96 19.52
N LYS A 212 3.25 22.67 19.29
CA LYS A 212 4.59 22.17 19.01
C LYS A 212 4.89 22.32 17.51
N LYS A 213 6.17 22.55 17.18
CA LYS A 213 6.66 22.63 15.80
C LYS A 213 7.32 21.34 15.32
N GLN A 214 7.72 20.47 16.24
CA GLN A 214 8.45 19.23 16.00
C GLN A 214 8.04 18.18 17.06
N LEU A 215 8.17 16.90 16.71
CA LEU A 215 8.03 15.78 17.65
C LEU A 215 9.22 15.76 18.62
N ASN A 216 9.05 15.17 19.80
CA ASN A 216 10.21 14.84 20.63
C ASN A 216 10.97 13.64 20.03
N THR A 217 12.13 13.32 20.61
CA THR A 217 13.02 12.27 20.11
C THR A 217 12.32 10.91 20.13
N GLU A 218 11.63 10.59 21.22
CA GLU A 218 10.96 9.32 21.47
C GLU A 218 9.81 9.11 20.47
N GLU A 219 8.94 10.10 20.29
CA GLU A 219 7.84 10.14 19.33
C GLU A 219 8.36 9.99 17.89
N ALA A 220 9.47 10.67 17.57
CA ALA A 220 10.08 10.61 16.25
C ALA A 220 10.68 9.22 15.97
N ASN A 221 11.35 8.62 16.95
CA ASN A 221 11.92 7.27 16.82
C ASN A 221 10.83 6.20 16.72
N CYS A 222 9.81 6.24 17.57
CA CYS A 222 8.62 5.38 17.45
C CYS A 222 7.99 5.50 16.05
N SER A 223 7.84 6.72 15.54
CA SER A 223 7.30 6.96 14.20
C SER A 223 8.19 6.37 13.09
N ARG A 224 9.52 6.34 13.27
CA ARG A 224 10.45 5.70 12.33
C ARG A 224 10.27 4.19 12.28
N LEU A 225 10.08 3.53 13.44
CA LEU A 225 9.76 2.09 13.49
C LEU A 225 8.49 1.78 12.70
N VAL A 226 7.41 2.53 12.96
CA VAL A 226 6.13 2.35 12.26
C VAL A 226 6.30 2.59 10.76
N THR A 227 7.00 3.65 10.36
CA THR A 227 7.21 3.99 8.95
C THR A 227 8.04 2.94 8.22
N LYS A 228 9.03 2.34 8.89
CA LYS A 228 9.87 1.26 8.35
C LYS A 228 9.05 0.05 7.93
N VAL A 229 8.10 -0.37 8.77
CA VAL A 229 7.21 -1.51 8.46
C VAL A 229 6.12 -1.08 7.47
N ARG A 230 5.54 0.11 7.64
CA ARG A 230 4.45 0.60 6.78
C ARG A 230 4.87 0.74 5.32
N TRP A 231 6.13 1.03 5.03
CA TRP A 231 6.66 1.17 3.66
C TRP A 231 6.19 0.06 2.69
N VAL A 232 6.03 -1.17 3.18
CA VAL A 232 5.66 -2.31 2.33
C VAL A 232 4.33 -2.07 1.59
N VAL A 233 3.33 -1.44 2.23
CA VAL A 233 2.03 -1.17 1.58
C VAL A 233 2.16 -0.07 0.52
N GLU A 234 3.06 0.89 0.71
CA GLU A 234 3.37 1.91 -0.29
C GLU A 234 4.03 1.28 -1.53
N SER A 235 4.93 0.33 -1.32
CA SER A 235 5.54 -0.47 -2.38
C SER A 235 4.53 -1.36 -3.11
N VAL A 236 3.60 -2.00 -2.39
CA VAL A 236 2.47 -2.73 -3.01
C VAL A 236 1.64 -1.79 -3.87
N ASN A 237 1.27 -0.62 -3.34
CA ASN A 237 0.55 0.42 -4.08
C ASN A 237 1.30 0.81 -5.35
N GLY A 238 2.61 1.06 -5.26
CA GLY A 238 3.49 1.31 -6.40
C GLY A 238 3.46 0.19 -7.45
N ARG A 239 3.58 -1.08 -7.01
CA ARG A 239 3.50 -2.27 -7.89
C ARG A 239 2.17 -2.34 -8.65
N ILE A 240 1.05 -2.09 -7.96
CA ILE A 240 -0.28 -2.02 -8.59
C ILE A 240 -0.31 -0.91 -9.63
N LYS A 241 0.28 0.26 -9.35
CA LYS A 241 0.37 1.38 -10.30
C LYS A 241 1.23 1.11 -11.53
N THR A 242 2.14 0.11 -11.50
CA THR A 242 2.84 -0.32 -12.71
C THR A 242 1.92 -0.96 -13.75
N TRP A 243 0.72 -1.41 -13.36
CA TRP A 243 -0.33 -1.78 -14.30
C TRP A 243 -0.92 -0.49 -14.85
N LYS A 244 -0.41 -0.06 -16.01
CA LYS A 244 -0.65 1.28 -16.58
C LYS A 244 -2.13 1.64 -16.66
N PHE A 245 -3.04 0.67 -16.78
CA PHE A 245 -4.48 0.94 -16.69
C PHE A 245 -4.86 1.60 -15.35
N LEU A 246 -4.43 1.04 -14.22
CA LEU A 246 -4.72 1.56 -12.87
C LEU A 246 -3.88 2.79 -12.48
N GLY A 247 -2.82 3.08 -13.24
CA GLY A 247 -2.00 4.29 -13.09
C GLY A 247 -2.55 5.52 -13.83
N LYS A 248 -3.49 5.33 -14.78
CA LYS A 248 -4.09 6.41 -15.57
C LYS A 248 -5.36 6.96 -14.92
N THR A 249 -5.83 8.11 -15.41
CA THR A 249 -7.19 8.59 -15.18
C THR A 249 -8.16 7.73 -15.98
N LEU A 250 -8.98 6.93 -15.31
CA LEU A 250 -9.91 6.00 -15.94
C LEU A 250 -11.23 6.69 -16.31
N PRO A 251 -11.78 6.44 -17.52
CA PRO A 251 -13.03 7.07 -17.92
C PRO A 251 -14.21 6.59 -17.06
N ASN A 252 -15.19 7.46 -16.84
CA ASN A 252 -16.35 7.19 -15.98
C ASN A 252 -17.12 5.91 -16.37
N SER A 253 -17.10 5.53 -17.66
CA SER A 253 -17.72 4.30 -18.15
C SER A 253 -17.10 3.01 -17.60
N GLN A 254 -15.88 3.06 -17.03
CA GLN A 254 -15.22 1.91 -16.43
C GLN A 254 -15.51 1.74 -14.93
N ILE A 255 -16.05 2.77 -14.26
CA ILE A 255 -16.28 2.80 -12.81
C ILE A 255 -16.91 1.52 -12.26
N PRO A 256 -17.99 0.97 -12.85
CA PRO A 256 -18.63 -0.25 -12.35
C PRO A 256 -17.74 -1.50 -12.31
N SER A 257 -16.58 -1.46 -12.99
CA SER A 257 -15.65 -2.58 -13.13
C SER A 257 -14.25 -2.28 -12.57
N ILE A 258 -14.02 -1.08 -12.02
CA ILE A 258 -12.71 -0.71 -11.46
C ILE A 258 -12.33 -1.63 -10.29
N GLY A 259 -13.27 -1.94 -9.40
CA GLY A 259 -13.06 -2.86 -8.29
C GLY A 259 -12.58 -4.23 -8.75
N ASP A 260 -13.27 -4.82 -9.73
CA ASP A 260 -12.88 -6.10 -10.32
C ASP A 260 -11.49 -6.07 -10.94
N TYR A 261 -11.18 -5.04 -11.73
CA TYR A 261 -9.86 -4.93 -12.35
C TYR A 261 -8.75 -4.81 -11.31
N LEU A 262 -8.99 -4.07 -10.23
CA LEU A 262 -8.05 -3.95 -9.13
C LEU A 262 -7.85 -5.29 -8.43
N ARG A 263 -8.93 -5.99 -8.09
CA ARG A 263 -8.88 -7.32 -7.44
C ARG A 263 -8.17 -8.34 -8.32
N ILE A 264 -8.47 -8.39 -9.62
CA ILE A 264 -7.76 -9.23 -10.59
C ILE A 264 -6.26 -8.91 -10.60
N VAL A 265 -5.87 -7.63 -10.65
CA VAL A 265 -4.47 -7.22 -10.62
C VAL A 265 -3.79 -7.65 -9.31
N CYS A 266 -4.45 -7.49 -8.16
CA CYS A 266 -3.92 -7.90 -6.87
C CYS A 266 -3.73 -9.42 -6.79
N SER A 267 -4.72 -10.21 -7.21
CA SER A 267 -4.61 -11.68 -7.31
C SER A 267 -3.48 -12.12 -8.24
N LEU A 268 -3.27 -11.41 -9.36
CA LEU A 268 -2.14 -11.70 -10.27
C LEU A 268 -0.80 -11.34 -9.63
N CYS A 269 -0.73 -10.26 -8.85
CA CYS A 269 0.45 -9.91 -8.08
C CYS A 269 0.76 -11.00 -7.05
N ASN A 270 -0.20 -11.41 -6.22
CA ASN A 270 0.00 -12.48 -5.25
C ASN A 270 0.46 -13.79 -5.90
N LYS A 271 -0.14 -14.18 -7.02
CA LYS A 271 0.16 -15.47 -7.65
C LYS A 271 1.50 -15.51 -8.40
N TYR A 272 1.90 -14.40 -9.03
CA TYR A 272 2.98 -14.41 -10.02
C TYR A 272 4.13 -13.45 -9.73
N ARG A 273 4.01 -12.54 -8.76
CA ARG A 273 5.12 -11.67 -8.35
C ARG A 273 5.79 -12.25 -7.13
N SER A 274 7.10 -12.10 -7.05
CA SER A 274 7.84 -12.29 -5.81
C SER A 274 7.38 -11.29 -4.74
N PRO A 275 7.56 -11.59 -3.44
CA PRO A 275 7.29 -10.68 -2.33
C PRO A 275 7.89 -9.28 -2.52
N VAL A 276 7.36 -8.28 -1.79
CA VAL A 276 7.89 -6.90 -1.83
C VAL A 276 9.29 -6.85 -1.26
N ASP A 277 9.49 -7.53 -0.15
CA ASP A 277 10.78 -7.69 0.49
C ASP A 277 11.02 -9.18 0.74
N SER A 278 12.23 -9.61 0.46
CA SER A 278 12.70 -10.99 0.64
C SER A 278 14.07 -11.00 1.32
N SER A 279 14.35 -9.98 2.15
CA SER A 279 15.52 -9.94 3.02
C SER A 279 15.63 -11.23 3.82
N ALA A 280 16.87 -11.68 4.01
CA ALA A 280 17.15 -12.87 4.79
C ALA A 280 16.71 -12.67 6.25
N HIS A 281 16.22 -13.74 6.89
CA HIS A 281 15.73 -13.72 8.27
C HIS A 281 16.70 -13.02 9.23
N ASN A 282 17.98 -13.43 9.23
CA ASN A 282 19.00 -12.87 10.11
C ASN A 282 19.19 -11.36 9.91
N MET A 283 19.17 -10.89 8.66
CA MET A 283 19.32 -9.47 8.33
C MET A 283 18.12 -8.65 8.84
N ASP A 284 16.90 -9.20 8.74
CA ASP A 284 15.70 -8.56 9.27
C ASP A 284 15.75 -8.41 10.80
N VAL A 285 16.21 -9.46 11.50
CA VAL A 285 16.39 -9.45 12.96
C VAL A 285 17.50 -8.47 13.37
N GLU A 286 18.64 -8.49 12.69
CA GLU A 286 19.75 -7.56 12.94
C GLU A 286 19.30 -6.10 12.78
N ILE A 287 18.56 -5.80 11.70
CA ILE A 287 18.00 -4.47 11.46
C ILE A 287 17.01 -4.09 12.57
N ALA A 288 16.13 -4.99 12.97
CA ALA A 288 15.17 -4.72 14.04
C ALA A 288 15.88 -4.39 15.37
N CYS A 289 16.85 -5.23 15.75
CA CYS A 289 17.66 -5.04 16.95
C CYS A 289 18.42 -3.72 16.91
N LYS A 290 19.02 -3.38 15.76
CA LYS A 290 19.70 -2.09 15.58
C LYS A 290 18.74 -0.92 15.75
N MET A 291 17.56 -0.96 15.14
CA MET A 291 16.57 0.11 15.26
C MET A 291 16.06 0.27 16.70
N LYS A 292 15.80 -0.84 17.40
CA LYS A 292 15.42 -0.82 18.83
C LYS A 292 16.53 -0.30 19.74
N ALA A 293 17.80 -0.60 19.42
CA ALA A 293 18.93 -0.08 20.16
C ALA A 293 19.06 1.44 19.98
N LEU A 294 18.95 1.93 18.73
CA LEU A 294 18.99 3.35 18.39
C LEU A 294 17.80 4.13 18.97
N ASP A 295 16.62 3.52 19.04
CA ASP A 295 15.42 4.12 19.66
C ASP A 295 15.65 4.51 21.13
N LYS A 296 16.51 3.77 21.84
CA LYS A 296 16.85 3.98 23.25
C LYS A 296 18.05 4.92 23.48
N GLN A 297 18.72 5.37 22.42
CA GLN A 297 19.88 6.26 22.55
C GLN A 297 19.45 7.71 22.81
N SER A 298 20.28 8.45 23.54
CA SER A 298 20.12 9.90 23.72
C SER A 298 20.34 10.63 22.39
N ASN A 299 19.63 11.74 22.21
CA ASN A 299 19.75 12.56 21.00
C ASN A 299 20.89 13.58 21.16
N GLU A 300 22.12 13.11 21.04
CA GLU A 300 23.33 13.93 21.16
C GLU A 300 23.34 15.11 20.16
N LEU A 301 22.73 14.94 18.98
CA LEU A 301 22.60 16.03 18.00
C LEU A 301 21.69 17.15 18.51
N GLN A 302 20.57 16.80 19.16
CA GLN A 302 19.67 17.79 19.75
C GLN A 302 20.37 18.55 20.88
N GLU A 303 21.13 17.85 21.72
CA GLU A 303 21.95 18.46 22.77
C GLU A 303 22.95 19.45 22.15
N PHE A 304 23.72 19.01 21.16
CA PHE A 304 24.68 19.86 20.45
C PHE A 304 24.04 21.10 19.82
N VAL A 305 22.87 20.95 19.17
CA VAL A 305 22.12 22.05 18.55
C VAL A 305 21.70 23.08 19.60
N GLN A 306 21.23 22.63 20.77
CA GLN A 306 20.76 23.51 21.84
C GLN A 306 21.93 24.22 22.55
N GLU A 307 22.99 23.49 22.88
CA GLU A 307 24.19 24.03 23.53
C GLU A 307 24.86 25.11 22.68
N ASN A 308 24.88 24.92 21.36
CA ASN A 308 25.49 25.85 20.41
C ASN A 308 24.50 26.91 19.86
N GLY A 309 23.25 26.89 20.34
CA GLY A 309 22.18 27.80 19.92
C GLY A 309 21.91 27.80 18.41
N LEU A 310 22.14 26.66 17.73
CA LEU A 310 22.03 26.54 16.28
C LEU A 310 20.59 26.68 15.80
N ASP A 311 19.62 26.37 16.65
CA ASP A 311 18.18 26.53 16.43
C ASP A 311 17.73 28.01 16.36
N LYS A 312 18.54 28.93 16.89
CA LYS A 312 18.26 30.37 16.97
C LYS A 312 19.09 31.20 16.00
N ARG A 313 20.04 30.60 15.29
CA ARG A 313 20.89 31.33 14.33
C ARG A 313 20.06 31.80 13.14
N CYS A 314 20.06 33.11 12.87
CA CYS A 314 19.64 33.62 11.57
C CYS A 314 20.62 33.11 10.50
N MET A 315 20.09 32.46 9.46
CA MET A 315 20.92 31.91 8.39
C MET A 315 21.69 33.02 7.67
N LYS A 316 23.02 33.01 7.81
CA LYS A 316 23.93 33.81 6.98
C LYS A 316 24.26 32.98 5.75
N TRP A 317 23.57 33.27 4.66
CA TRP A 317 23.89 32.71 3.35
C TRP A 317 25.14 33.38 2.84
N ASN A 318 26.21 32.60 2.66
CA ASN A 318 27.41 33.06 1.98
C ASN A 318 27.34 32.57 0.53
N SER A 319 27.82 33.41 -0.42
CA SER A 319 28.02 32.95 -1.79
C SER A 319 29.10 31.88 -1.78
N LEU A 320 28.83 30.76 -2.46
CA LEU A 320 29.82 29.72 -2.72
C LEU A 320 30.28 29.91 -4.16
N ASP A 321 31.55 30.25 -4.37
CA ASP A 321 32.15 30.26 -5.70
C ASP A 321 32.66 28.85 -6.06
N ALA A 322 32.65 28.50 -7.34
CA ALA A 322 33.13 27.19 -7.81
C ALA A 322 34.61 26.92 -7.47
N ALA A 323 35.40 27.97 -7.18
CA ALA A 323 36.76 27.85 -6.68
C ALA A 323 36.84 27.42 -5.19
N ASP A 324 35.81 27.72 -4.40
CA ASP A 324 35.69 27.33 -2.99
C ASP A 324 35.17 25.88 -2.81
N GLU A 325 34.66 25.24 -3.88
CA GLU A 325 34.23 23.83 -3.88
C GLU A 325 35.34 22.87 -3.39
N CYS A 326 36.61 23.24 -3.54
CA CYS A 326 37.75 22.46 -3.05
C CYS A 326 37.84 22.39 -1.51
N THR A 327 37.15 23.25 -0.77
CA THR A 327 37.23 23.31 0.71
C THR A 327 36.09 22.56 1.42
N LEU A 328 34.94 22.36 0.75
CA LEU A 328 33.82 21.61 1.29
C LEU A 328 34.02 20.11 1.05
N GLN A 329 34.81 19.47 1.92
CA GLN A 329 34.94 18.02 1.92
C GLN A 329 33.68 17.38 2.51
N PHE A 330 32.69 17.10 1.66
CA PHE A 330 31.61 16.21 2.02
C PHE A 330 32.15 14.78 2.17
N GLN A 331 31.74 14.10 3.24
CA GLN A 331 32.13 12.71 3.46
C GLN A 331 31.63 11.85 2.29
N LYS A 332 32.55 11.17 1.62
CA LYS A 332 32.22 10.18 0.59
C LYS A 332 31.87 8.88 1.29
N LEU A 333 30.59 8.58 1.37
CA LEU A 333 30.10 7.32 1.93
C LEU A 333 29.95 6.28 0.82
N THR A 334 30.39 5.06 1.11
CA THR A 334 30.13 3.86 0.31
C THR A 334 28.65 3.48 0.38
N GLU A 335 28.18 2.69 -0.58
CA GLU A 335 26.78 2.21 -0.57
C GLU A 335 26.45 1.45 0.73
N ASP A 336 27.38 0.66 1.25
CA ASP A 336 27.20 -0.09 2.51
C ASP A 336 27.13 0.83 3.73
N GLU A 337 27.97 1.87 3.81
CA GLU A 337 27.89 2.88 4.87
C GLU A 337 26.56 3.62 4.83
N ILE A 338 26.12 3.98 3.62
CA ILE A 338 24.85 4.65 3.38
C ILE A 338 23.68 3.74 3.80
N ARG A 339 23.68 2.46 3.41
CA ARG A 339 22.68 1.46 3.81
C ARG A 339 22.68 1.23 5.32
N ASN A 340 23.85 1.24 5.95
CA ASN A 340 23.98 1.09 7.39
C ASN A 340 23.44 2.31 8.13
N LEU A 341 23.68 3.53 7.62
CA LEU A 341 23.18 4.78 8.18
C LEU A 341 21.65 4.88 8.07
N THR A 342 21.12 4.53 6.89
CA THR A 342 19.69 4.62 6.57
C THR A 342 18.88 3.40 6.96
N ILE A 343 19.57 2.38 7.46
CA ILE A 343 18.98 1.13 7.89
C ILE A 343 18.20 0.48 6.73
N GLY A 344 18.85 0.39 5.57
CA GLY A 344 18.36 -0.25 4.35
C GLY A 344 18.08 0.72 3.20
N VAL A 345 17.67 0.16 2.04
CA VAL A 345 17.57 0.88 0.77
C VAL A 345 16.45 1.90 0.65
N TYR A 346 15.47 1.88 1.56
CA TYR A 346 14.28 2.70 1.36
C TYR A 346 14.56 4.21 1.43
N GLN A 347 15.51 4.62 2.27
CA GLN A 347 15.83 6.05 2.43
C GLN A 347 16.92 6.51 1.45
N LEU A 348 17.29 5.66 0.49
CA LEU A 348 18.29 5.88 -0.57
C LEU A 348 17.58 6.03 -1.91
#